data_AF-A0A0N7F2V2-F1
#
_entry.id   AF-A0A0N7F2V2-F1
#
_cell.length_a   1.000
_cell.length_b   1.000
_cell.length_c   1.000
_cell.angle_alpha   90.00
_cell.angle_beta   90.00
_cell.angle_gamma   90.00
#
_symmetry.space_group_name_H-M   'P 1'
#
loop_
_entity.id
_entity.type
_entity.pdbx_description
1 polymer ?
#
loop_
_entity_poly.entity_id
_entity_poly.type
_entity_poly.pdbx_seq_one_letter_code
_entity_poly.pdbx_strand_id
1 'polypeptide(L)' 'MTDATGRHPATEHLRRTFAWEHLPPHLRAISRPCAELADQMIEALPDGPELTAGLRKLREAKDCFVVAEVYKG' A
#
# COMPACT_ATOMS: atom_id res chain seq x y z
N MET A 1 -6.17 -1.19 -8.72
CA MET A 1 -5.92 0.05 -7.96
C MET A 1 -7.22 0.84 -7.88
N THR A 2 -7.80 0.99 -6.69
CA THR A 2 -8.84 2.00 -6.40
C THR A 2 -8.38 3.41 -6.80
N ASP A 3 -9.29 4.17 -7.41
CA ASP A 3 -9.11 5.59 -7.67
C ASP A 3 -9.30 6.40 -6.38
N ALA A 4 -8.26 7.13 -5.97
CA ALA A 4 -8.29 7.97 -4.78
C ALA A 4 -8.53 9.45 -5.11
N THR A 5 -8.76 9.81 -6.37
CA THR A 5 -8.97 11.20 -6.77
C THR A 5 -10.12 11.85 -5.98
N GLY A 6 -9.84 13.02 -5.38
CA GLY A 6 -10.80 13.77 -4.57
C GLY A 6 -10.75 13.43 -3.08
N ARG A 7 -9.89 12.48 -2.67
CA ARG A 7 -9.58 12.24 -1.25
C ARG A 7 -8.62 13.31 -0.72
N HIS A 8 -8.41 13.30 0.59
CA HIS A 8 -7.40 14.14 1.21
C HIS A 8 -6.02 13.89 0.56
N PRO A 9 -5.20 14.93 0.28
CA PRO A 9 -3.93 14.77 -0.44
C PRO A 9 -2.95 13.76 0.19
N ALA A 10 -2.99 13.61 1.52
CA ALA A 10 -2.19 12.60 2.21
C ALA A 10 -2.63 11.16 1.86
N THR A 11 -3.93 10.91 1.76
CA THR A 11 -4.49 9.60 1.37
C THR A 11 -4.14 9.29 -0.08
N GLU A 12 -4.34 10.27 -0.99
CA GLU A 12 -3.96 10.13 -2.40
C GLU A 12 -2.47 9.83 -2.57
N HIS A 13 -1.61 10.55 -1.85
CA HIS A 13 -0.17 10.34 -1.89
C HIS A 13 0.19 8.94 -1.40
N LEU A 14 -0.33 8.53 -0.23
CA LEU A 14 -0.05 7.22 0.35
C LEU A 14 -0.53 6.08 -0.53
N ARG A 15 -1.71 6.19 -1.14
CA ARG A 15 -2.23 5.22 -2.11
C ARG A 15 -1.19 4.88 -3.19
N ARG A 16 -0.54 5.89 -3.77
CA ARG A 16 0.42 5.72 -4.88
C ARG A 16 1.65 4.92 -4.45
N THR A 17 2.02 4.99 -3.16
CA THR A 17 3.16 4.23 -2.62
C THR A 17 2.93 2.72 -2.59
N PHE A 18 1.69 2.27 -2.80
CA PHE A 18 1.32 0.86 -2.88
C PHE A 18 1.38 0.28 -4.30
N ALA A 19 1.79 1.06 -5.33
CA ALA A 19 2.01 0.50 -6.67
C ALA A 19 2.96 -0.70 -6.61
N TRP A 20 2.59 -1.78 -7.28
CA TRP A 20 3.32 -3.06 -7.22
C TRP A 20 3.52 -3.68 -8.59
N GLU A 21 2.75 -3.28 -9.59
CA GLU A 21 2.72 -3.85 -10.93
C GLU A 21 4.07 -3.77 -11.66
N HIS A 22 4.91 -2.79 -11.30
CA HIS A 22 6.26 -2.58 -11.83
C HIS A 22 7.30 -3.57 -11.29
N LEU A 23 6.99 -4.30 -10.21
CA LEU A 23 7.94 -5.23 -9.60
C LEU A 23 8.06 -6.53 -10.41
N PRO A 24 9.17 -7.28 -10.27
CA PRO A 24 9.29 -8.65 -10.77
C PRO A 24 8.22 -9.59 -10.18
N PRO A 25 7.85 -10.70 -10.87
CA PRO A 25 6.75 -11.57 -10.46
C PRO A 25 6.79 -12.06 -9.00
N HIS A 26 7.96 -12.44 -8.48
CA HIS A 26 8.11 -12.94 -7.11
C HIS A 26 7.87 -11.84 -6.07
N LEU A 27 8.38 -10.62 -6.29
CA LEU A 27 8.13 -9.48 -5.40
C LEU A 27 6.68 -8.96 -5.51
N ARG A 28 6.06 -9.06 -6.69
CA ARG A 28 4.62 -8.73 -6.86
C ARG A 28 3.74 -9.59 -6.00
N ALA A 29 4.01 -10.90 -5.93
CA ALA A 29 3.23 -11.82 -5.11
C ALA A 29 3.22 -11.43 -3.63
N ILE A 30 4.31 -10.82 -3.14
CA ILE A 30 4.44 -10.37 -1.75
C ILE A 30 3.89 -8.96 -1.53
N SER A 31 4.11 -8.04 -2.47
CA SER A 31 3.69 -6.63 -2.36
C SER A 31 2.18 -6.45 -2.57
N ARG A 32 1.57 -7.23 -3.47
CA ARG A 32 0.16 -7.10 -3.89
C ARG A 32 -0.85 -7.17 -2.73
N PRO A 33 -0.76 -8.11 -1.78
CA PRO A 33 -1.72 -8.18 -0.67
C PRO A 33 -1.78 -6.90 0.18
N CYS A 34 -0.63 -6.23 0.39
CA CYS A 34 -0.61 -4.95 1.10
C CYS A 34 -1.30 -3.84 0.31
N ALA A 35 -1.14 -3.82 -1.02
CA ALA A 35 -1.81 -2.85 -1.88
C ALA A 35 -3.33 -3.05 -1.92
N GLU A 36 -3.78 -4.31 -1.98
CA GLU A 36 -5.21 -4.65 -1.93
C GLU A 36 -5.84 -4.27 -0.58
N LEU A 37 -5.13 -4.51 0.54
CA LEU A 37 -5.60 -4.06 1.85
C LEU A 37 -5.63 -2.52 1.95
N ALA A 38 -4.64 -1.82 1.42
CA ALA A 38 -4.64 -0.36 1.40
C ALA A 38 -5.85 0.19 0.62
N ASP A 39 -6.14 -0.38 -0.54
CA ASP A 39 -7.31 -0.06 -1.36
C ASP A 39 -8.61 -0.27 -0.58
N GLN A 40 -8.78 -1.42 0.08
CA GLN A 40 -9.95 -1.69 0.92
C GLN A 40 -10.12 -0.69 2.07
N MET A 41 -9.04 -0.31 2.74
CA MET A 41 -9.12 0.66 3.86
C MET A 41 -9.44 2.08 3.38
N ILE A 42 -8.94 2.48 2.20
CA ILE A 42 -9.28 3.78 1.60
C ILE A 42 -10.75 3.82 1.22
N GLU A 43 -11.30 2.74 0.67
CA GLU A 43 -12.73 2.65 0.30
C GLU A 43 -13.65 2.62 1.52
N ALA A 44 -13.28 1.86 2.56
CA ALA A 44 -14.15 1.61 3.70
C ALA A 44 -14.17 2.73 4.74
N LEU A 45 -13.14 3.59 4.80
CA LEU A 45 -12.95 4.54 5.89
C LEU A 45 -12.89 5.99 5.39
N PRO A 46 -13.40 6.96 6.18
CA PRO A 46 -13.24 8.38 5.87
C PRO A 46 -11.77 8.81 6.00
N ASP A 47 -11.43 9.94 5.39
CA ASP A 47 -10.11 10.54 5.59
C ASP A 47 -9.96 11.02 7.03
N GLY A 48 -8.78 10.73 7.61
CA GLY A 48 -8.48 11.06 8.99
C GLY A 48 -7.06 10.65 9.39
N PRO A 49 -6.62 11.08 10.58
CA PRO A 49 -5.28 10.78 11.07
C PRO A 49 -5.04 9.29 11.25
N GLU A 50 -6.05 8.51 11.66
CA GLU A 50 -5.97 7.06 11.86
C GLU A 50 -5.82 6.31 10.54
N LEU A 51 -6.59 6.67 9.49
CA LEU A 51 -6.42 6.08 8.16
C LEU A 51 -5.01 6.34 7.63
N THR A 52 -4.55 7.60 7.72
CA THR A 52 -3.20 7.99 7.30
C THR A 52 -2.10 7.27 8.09
N ALA A 53 -2.30 7.06 9.40
CA ALA A 53 -1.38 6.32 10.25
C ALA A 53 -1.36 4.82 9.92
N GLY A 54 -2.52 4.22 9.64
CA GLY A 54 -2.64 2.83 9.23
C GLY A 54 -1.97 2.56 7.88
N LEU A 55 -2.22 3.42 6.89
CA LEU A 55 -1.60 3.32 5.55
C LEU A 55 -0.08 3.44 5.61
N ARG A 56 0.47 4.33 6.46
CA ARG A 56 1.94 4.42 6.66
C ARG A 56 2.52 3.14 7.25
N LYS A 57 1.90 2.60 8.31
CA LYS A 57 2.35 1.34 8.92
C LYS A 57 2.27 0.17 7.93
N LEU A 58 1.21 0.11 7.14
CA LEU A 58 1.06 -0.93 6.13
C LEU A 58 2.10 -0.81 5.01
N ARG A 59 2.48 0.42 4.62
CA ARG A 59 3.57 0.66 3.67
C ARG A 59 4.90 0.17 4.22
N GLU A 60 5.20 0.45 5.49
CA GLU A 60 6.41 -0.03 6.16
C GLU A 60 6.44 -1.57 6.21
N ALA A 61 5.32 -2.21 6.56
CA ALA A 61 5.20 -3.66 6.55
C ALA A 61 5.45 -4.25 5.15
N LYS A 62 4.83 -3.66 4.11
CA LYS A 62 5.03 -4.04 2.70
C LYS A 62 6.51 -3.98 2.32
N ASP A 63 7.18 -2.86 2.62
CA ASP A 63 8.59 -2.67 2.29
C ASP A 63 9.46 -3.73 3.00
N CYS A 64 9.20 -4.02 4.28
CA CYS A 64 9.89 -5.07 5.03
C CYS A 64 9.69 -6.47 4.44
N PHE A 65 8.48 -6.83 4.01
CA PHE A 65 8.21 -8.13 3.41
C PHE A 65 8.91 -8.28 2.05
N VAL A 66 8.92 -7.23 1.23
CA VAL A 66 9.65 -7.21 -0.05
C VAL A 66 11.16 -7.36 0.20
N VAL A 67 11.72 -6.67 1.18
CA VAL A 67 13.14 -6.81 1.56
C VAL A 67 13.45 -8.25 2.01
N ALA A 68 12.59 -8.86 2.80
CA ALA A 68 12.76 -10.25 3.23
C ALA A 68 12.72 -11.24 2.05
N GLU A 69 11.84 -11.03 1.07
CA GLU A 69 11.79 -11.86 -0.14
C GLU A 69 13.05 -11.71 -1.00
N VAL A 70 13.61 -10.50 -1.08
CA VAL A 70 14.90 -10.27 -1.77
C VAL A 70 16.04 -11.04 -1.10
N TYR A 71 16.08 -11.11 0.23
CA TYR A 71 17.13 -11.84 0.96
C TYR A 71 16.93 -13.35 1.00
N LYS A 72 15.73 -13.84 0.70
CA LYS A 72 15.45 -15.27 0.59
C LYS A 72 15.98 -15.87 -0.73
N GLY A 73 16.18 -15.01 -1.74
CA GLY A 73 16.69 -15.35 -3.08
C GLY A 73 18.19 -15.58 -3.13
#